data_AF-A0A958C988-F1
#
_entry.id   AF-A0A958C988-F1
#
_cell.length_a   1.000
_cell.length_b   1.000
_cell.length_c   1.000
_cell.angle_alpha   90.00
_cell.angle_beta   90.00
_cell.angle_gamma   90.00
#
_symmetry.space_group_name_H-M   'P 1'
#
loop_
_entity.id
_entity.type
_entity.pdbx_description
1 polymer ?
#
loop_
_entity_poly.entity_id
_entity_poly.type
_entity_poly.pdbx_seq_one_letter_code
_entity_poly.pdbx_strand_id
1 'polypeptide(L)'
;NVDDLFVGRMLGDAALGYYGMAYSISNTPATNITRLVTRVTFPAFSQMQTNAARMRNAYFEVMHRVALVAMPIAIVTIVFARDFVTVLLTDKWAPAIVPMQILAIYGLIRSIAANMGIIFQSGGKPQWLSSIALWRLITMTALLYPAIRWGGLIGVCVLSVAVAIVDFAISAHMVNKIVEARSATYVRLLTPLFVYSLVAAGIGYGAEQVLLSLNTWAVAALAIAGVIVVAVYGLLLWWRDQQVRTEGTKLLVWLKNSRSQRA
;
A
#
# COMPACT_ATOMS: atom_id res chain seq x y z
N ASN A 1 -13.52 -6.82 -11.97
CA ASN A 1 -13.30 -8.06 -11.21
C ASN A 1 -14.65 -8.66 -10.77
N VAL A 2 -14.66 -9.82 -10.09
CA VAL A 2 -15.91 -10.48 -9.65
C VAL A 2 -16.66 -9.65 -8.61
N ASP A 3 -15.95 -8.99 -7.70
CA ASP A 3 -16.45 -8.00 -6.76
C ASP A 3 -17.21 -6.85 -7.45
N ASP A 4 -16.65 -6.25 -8.51
CA ASP A 4 -17.35 -5.18 -9.27
C ASP A 4 -18.69 -5.65 -9.85
N LEU A 5 -18.73 -6.88 -10.39
CA LEU A 5 -19.94 -7.46 -10.96
C LEU A 5 -21.02 -7.66 -9.89
N PHE A 6 -20.63 -8.14 -8.71
CA PHE A 6 -21.55 -8.36 -7.59
C PHE A 6 -22.03 -7.03 -6.99
N VAL A 7 -21.14 -6.06 -6.80
CA VAL A 7 -21.51 -4.72 -6.33
C VAL A 7 -22.49 -4.06 -7.30
N GLY A 8 -22.19 -4.05 -8.60
CA GLY A 8 -23.07 -3.48 -9.62
C GLY A 8 -24.44 -4.14 -9.67
N ARG A 9 -24.49 -5.48 -9.71
CA ARG A 9 -25.78 -6.20 -9.80
C ARG A 9 -26.62 -6.14 -8.53
N MET A 10 -26.01 -6.18 -7.35
CA MET A 10 -26.75 -6.33 -6.09
C MET A 10 -26.98 -5.01 -5.34
N LEU A 11 -26.10 -4.02 -5.53
CA LEU A 11 -26.16 -2.74 -4.82
C LEU A 11 -26.45 -1.56 -5.76
N GLY A 12 -26.47 -1.80 -7.07
CA GLY A 12 -26.78 -0.81 -8.11
C GLY A 12 -25.57 0.05 -8.51
N ASP A 13 -25.78 0.83 -9.58
CA ASP A 13 -24.71 1.59 -10.24
C ASP A 13 -24.08 2.68 -9.35
N ALA A 14 -24.86 3.29 -8.45
CA ALA A 14 -24.34 4.29 -7.52
C ALA A 14 -23.32 3.68 -6.54
N ALA A 15 -23.63 2.50 -5.97
CA ALA A 15 -22.72 1.80 -5.07
C ALA A 15 -21.46 1.31 -5.80
N LEU A 16 -21.60 0.88 -7.07
CA LEU A 16 -20.46 0.55 -7.92
C LEU A 16 -19.58 1.76 -8.20
N GLY A 17 -20.17 2.94 -8.42
CA GLY A 17 -19.44 4.20 -8.57
C GLY A 17 -18.63 4.54 -7.31
N TYR A 18 -19.25 4.45 -6.12
CA TYR A 18 -18.55 4.66 -4.85
C TYR A 18 -17.42 3.66 -4.63
N TYR A 19 -17.66 2.37 -4.92
CA TYR A 19 -16.64 1.33 -4.83
C TYR A 19 -15.47 1.60 -5.77
N GLY A 20 -15.76 1.88 -7.05
CA GLY A 20 -14.75 2.13 -8.07
C GLY A 20 -13.89 3.35 -7.75
N MET A 21 -14.49 4.43 -7.25
CA MET A 21 -13.75 5.62 -6.82
C MET A 21 -12.87 5.31 -5.61
N ALA A 22 -13.42 4.69 -4.56
CA ALA A 22 -12.68 4.32 -3.36
C ALA A 22 -11.51 3.38 -3.70
N TYR A 23 -11.75 2.39 -4.58
CA TYR A 23 -10.73 1.47 -5.06
C TYR A 23 -9.64 2.20 -5.86
N SER A 24 -10.02 3.12 -6.76
CA SER A 24 -9.07 3.86 -7.59
C SER A 24 -8.14 4.72 -6.74
N ILE A 25 -8.67 5.52 -5.82
CA ILE A 25 -7.86 6.38 -4.95
C ILE A 25 -6.96 5.54 -4.04
N SER A 26 -7.47 4.44 -3.50
CA SER A 26 -6.74 3.61 -2.55
C SER A 26 -5.68 2.70 -3.18
N ASN A 27 -5.96 2.13 -4.36
CA ASN A 27 -5.10 1.10 -4.97
C ASN A 27 -4.23 1.60 -6.12
N THR A 28 -4.53 2.73 -6.75
CA THR A 28 -3.75 3.21 -7.90
C THR A 28 -2.30 3.51 -7.54
N PRO A 29 -1.99 4.22 -6.44
CA PRO A 29 -0.60 4.50 -6.06
C PRO A 29 0.17 3.20 -5.79
N ALA A 30 -0.45 2.29 -5.02
CA ALA A 30 0.03 0.96 -4.72
C ALA A 30 0.40 0.14 -5.98
N THR A 31 -0.47 0.16 -6.98
CA THR A 31 -0.28 -0.58 -8.25
C THR A 31 0.86 0.03 -9.09
N ASN A 32 1.00 1.35 -9.10
CA ASN A 32 2.04 2.04 -9.85
C ASN A 32 3.43 1.80 -9.26
N ILE A 33 3.56 1.89 -7.93
CA ILE A 33 4.82 1.61 -7.22
C ILE A 33 5.25 0.17 -7.45
N THR A 34 4.31 -0.77 -7.32
CA THR A 34 4.54 -2.19 -7.54
C THR A 34 5.09 -2.46 -8.95
N ARG A 35 4.47 -1.89 -10.00
CA ARG A 35 4.90 -2.10 -11.39
C ARG A 35 6.32 -1.60 -11.64
N LEU A 36 6.67 -0.44 -11.10
CA LEU A 36 8.03 0.12 -11.22
C LEU A 36 9.06 -0.80 -10.58
N VAL A 37 8.75 -1.29 -9.38
CA VAL A 37 9.65 -2.17 -8.63
C VAL A 37 9.77 -3.54 -9.30
N THR A 38 8.67 -4.18 -9.71
CA THR A 38 8.71 -5.48 -10.38
C THR A 38 9.57 -5.46 -11.64
N ARG A 39 9.51 -4.39 -12.45
CA ARG A 39 10.23 -4.29 -13.73
C ARG A 39 11.75 -4.24 -13.58
N VAL A 40 12.25 -3.62 -12.51
CA VAL A 40 13.70 -3.52 -12.25
C VAL A 40 14.24 -4.72 -11.47
N THR A 41 13.38 -5.42 -10.73
CA THR A 41 13.84 -6.44 -9.78
C THR A 41 13.77 -7.86 -10.34
N PHE A 42 12.86 -8.15 -11.26
CA PHE A 42 12.71 -9.49 -11.84
C PHE A 42 14.01 -10.07 -12.44
N PRO A 43 14.80 -9.32 -13.25
CA PRO A 43 16.04 -9.86 -13.83
C PRO A 43 17.12 -10.19 -12.78
N ALA A 44 17.13 -9.45 -11.67
CA ALA A 44 18.08 -9.69 -10.59
C ALA A 44 17.75 -10.98 -9.82
N PHE A 45 16.47 -11.28 -9.59
CA PHE A 45 16.06 -12.52 -8.90
C PHE A 45 16.31 -13.78 -9.73
N SER A 46 16.07 -13.74 -11.05
CA SER A 46 16.28 -14.91 -11.91
C SER A 46 17.74 -15.35 -11.97
N GLN A 47 18.71 -14.46 -11.74
CA GLN A 47 20.13 -14.81 -11.67
C GLN A 47 20.56 -15.39 -10.31
N MET A 48 19.70 -15.33 -9.30
CA MET A 48 20.01 -15.71 -7.91
C MET A 48 19.35 -17.02 -7.45
N GLN A 49 18.77 -17.80 -8.38
CA GLN A 49 18.01 -19.02 -8.06
C GLN A 49 18.79 -20.05 -7.22
N THR A 50 20.11 -20.12 -7.36
CA THR A 50 20.96 -21.09 -6.66
C THR A 50 21.40 -20.64 -5.26
N ASN A 51 21.07 -19.42 -4.82
CA ASN A 51 21.49 -18.88 -3.53
C ASN A 51 20.32 -18.28 -2.75
N ALA A 52 19.70 -19.10 -1.91
CA ALA A 52 18.55 -18.73 -1.08
C ALA A 52 18.83 -17.51 -0.19
N ALA A 53 20.04 -17.40 0.38
CA ALA A 53 20.41 -16.27 1.24
C ALA A 53 20.47 -14.93 0.46
N ARG A 54 21.01 -14.95 -0.76
CA ARG A 54 21.06 -13.77 -1.63
C ARG A 54 19.66 -13.37 -2.09
N MET A 55 18.84 -14.35 -2.47
CA MET A 55 17.44 -14.14 -2.84
C MET A 55 16.61 -13.58 -1.68
N ARG A 56 16.81 -14.08 -0.45
CA ARG A 56 16.18 -13.57 0.77
C ARG A 56 16.47 -12.09 0.99
N ASN A 57 17.74 -11.71 0.92
CA ASN A 57 18.15 -10.32 1.17
C ASN A 57 17.57 -9.38 0.12
N ALA A 58 17.66 -9.76 -1.17
CA ALA A 58 17.06 -8.98 -2.25
C ALA A 58 15.53 -8.88 -2.10
N TYR A 59 14.84 -9.97 -1.69
CA TYR A 59 13.40 -9.96 -1.44
C TYR A 59 13.00 -8.96 -0.37
N PHE A 60 13.65 -8.99 0.80
CA PHE A 60 13.31 -8.06 1.87
C PHE A 60 13.73 -6.63 1.56
N GLU A 61 14.83 -6.41 0.83
CA GLU A 61 15.20 -5.07 0.36
C GLU A 61 14.11 -4.47 -0.55
N VAL A 62 13.57 -5.27 -1.44
CA VAL A 62 12.53 -4.86 -2.38
C VAL A 62 11.20 -4.65 -1.67
N MET A 63 10.86 -5.54 -0.74
CA MET A 63 9.70 -5.39 0.14
C MET A 63 9.79 -4.10 0.96
N HIS A 64 10.97 -3.79 1.51
CA HIS A 64 11.24 -2.54 2.24
C HIS A 64 11.00 -1.32 1.35
N ARG A 65 11.56 -1.30 0.13
CA ARG A 65 11.37 -0.21 -0.83
C ARG A 65 9.91 0.01 -1.21
N VAL A 66 9.13 -1.04 -1.39
CA VAL A 66 7.69 -0.91 -1.64
C VAL A 66 6.96 -0.40 -0.41
N ALA A 67 7.25 -0.95 0.77
CA ALA A 67 6.62 -0.55 2.01
C ALA A 67 6.94 0.90 2.40
N LEU A 68 8.15 1.40 2.10
CA LEU A 68 8.55 2.80 2.30
C LEU A 68 7.59 3.80 1.64
N VAL A 69 6.94 3.41 0.54
CA VAL A 69 6.02 4.30 -0.19
C VAL A 69 4.56 3.91 0.03
N ALA A 70 4.24 2.61 0.01
CA ALA A 70 2.87 2.13 0.17
C ALA A 70 2.31 2.41 1.58
N MET A 71 3.14 2.30 2.62
CA MET A 71 2.73 2.46 4.00
C MET A 71 2.26 3.89 4.34
N PRO A 72 3.02 4.97 4.06
CA PRO A 72 2.54 6.33 4.30
C PRO A 72 1.30 6.66 3.46
N ILE A 73 1.24 6.22 2.20
CA ILE A 73 0.07 6.46 1.34
C ILE A 73 -1.19 5.85 1.96
N ALA A 74 -1.13 4.58 2.40
CA ALA A 74 -2.28 3.92 2.99
C ALA A 74 -2.75 4.62 4.27
N ILE A 75 -1.83 4.99 5.17
CA ILE A 75 -2.19 5.66 6.43
C ILE A 75 -2.75 7.06 6.17
N VAL A 76 -2.15 7.83 5.26
CA VAL A 76 -2.67 9.16 4.88
C VAL A 76 -4.06 9.04 4.27
N THR A 77 -4.28 8.10 3.36
CA THR A 77 -5.61 7.86 2.79
C THR A 77 -6.62 7.51 3.88
N ILE A 78 -6.25 6.71 4.88
CA ILE A 78 -7.16 6.35 5.98
C ILE A 78 -7.49 7.57 6.85
N VAL A 79 -6.48 8.31 7.28
CA VAL A 79 -6.62 9.42 8.23
C VAL A 79 -7.36 10.59 7.59
N PHE A 80 -6.97 10.98 6.38
CA PHE A 80 -7.52 12.15 5.69
C PHE A 80 -8.70 11.82 4.76
N ALA A 81 -9.22 10.58 4.77
CA ALA A 81 -10.29 10.16 3.85
C ALA A 81 -11.50 11.10 3.87
N ARG A 82 -11.94 11.48 5.08
CA ARG A 82 -13.12 12.34 5.26
C ARG A 82 -12.85 13.74 4.76
N ASP A 83 -11.73 14.35 5.16
CA ASP A 83 -11.38 15.72 4.79
C ASP A 83 -11.11 15.80 3.29
N PHE A 84 -10.40 14.82 2.73
CA PHE A 84 -10.20 14.70 1.28
C PHE A 84 -11.52 14.66 0.51
N VAL A 85 -12.47 13.80 0.90
CA VAL A 85 -13.74 13.66 0.18
C VAL A 85 -14.60 14.91 0.31
N THR A 86 -14.75 15.45 1.52
CA THR A 86 -15.62 16.61 1.80
C THR A 86 -15.07 17.89 1.17
N VAL A 87 -13.75 18.10 1.23
CA VAL A 87 -13.10 19.31 0.70
C VAL A 87 -12.94 19.27 -0.82
N LEU A 88 -12.61 18.10 -1.41
CA LEU A 88 -12.22 18.03 -2.83
C LEU A 88 -13.26 17.36 -3.75
N LEU A 89 -14.08 16.43 -3.26
CA LEU A 89 -14.97 15.63 -4.11
C LEU A 89 -16.46 15.98 -3.99
N THR A 90 -16.87 16.77 -2.98
CA THR A 90 -18.28 17.10 -2.64
C THR A 90 -18.98 16.01 -1.83
N ASP A 91 -19.99 16.39 -1.04
CA ASP A 91 -20.77 15.53 -0.13
C ASP A 91 -21.43 14.31 -0.80
N LYS A 92 -21.66 14.36 -2.11
CA LYS A 92 -22.20 13.22 -2.88
C LYS A 92 -21.34 11.96 -2.78
N TRP A 93 -20.05 12.08 -2.48
CA TRP A 93 -19.13 10.95 -2.32
C TRP A 93 -18.92 10.55 -0.86
N ALA A 94 -19.60 11.18 0.10
CA ALA A 94 -19.52 10.81 1.51
C ALA A 94 -19.72 9.29 1.77
N PRO A 95 -20.61 8.57 1.05
CA PRO A 95 -20.74 7.11 1.21
C PRO A 95 -19.48 6.31 0.87
N ALA A 96 -18.53 6.88 0.12
CA ALA A 96 -17.29 6.23 -0.27
C ALA A 96 -16.15 6.42 0.75
N ILE A 97 -16.31 7.28 1.77
CA ILE A 97 -15.27 7.55 2.78
C ILE A 97 -14.85 6.25 3.47
N VAL A 98 -15.79 5.51 4.04
CA VAL A 98 -15.51 4.26 4.77
C VAL A 98 -14.95 3.17 3.83
N PRO A 99 -15.54 2.92 2.65
CA PRO A 99 -14.93 2.05 1.63
C PRO A 99 -13.48 2.42 1.30
N MET A 100 -13.16 3.71 1.18
CA MET A 100 -11.82 4.19 0.85
C MET A 100 -10.83 3.89 1.98
N GLN A 101 -11.22 4.09 3.24
CA GLN A 101 -10.39 3.73 4.40
C GLN A 101 -10.10 2.23 4.44
N ILE A 102 -11.12 1.39 4.21
CA ILE A 102 -10.97 -0.07 4.25
C ILE A 102 -10.11 -0.55 3.05
N LEU A 103 -10.36 -0.03 1.85
CA LEU A 103 -9.62 -0.41 0.66
C LEU A 103 -8.18 0.10 0.65
N ALA A 104 -7.86 1.16 1.40
CA ALA A 104 -6.47 1.57 1.61
C ALA A 104 -5.65 0.48 2.34
N ILE A 105 -6.26 -0.21 3.32
CA ILE A 105 -5.64 -1.37 3.99
C ILE A 105 -5.44 -2.52 2.99
N TYR A 106 -6.46 -2.79 2.17
CA TYR A 106 -6.36 -3.80 1.10
C TYR A 106 -5.22 -3.49 0.12
N GLY A 107 -5.12 -2.23 -0.33
CA GLY A 107 -4.09 -1.77 -1.26
C GLY A 107 -2.69 -1.92 -0.69
N LEU A 108 -2.50 -1.58 0.58
CA LEU A 108 -1.25 -1.77 1.29
C LEU A 108 -0.82 -3.25 1.31
N ILE A 109 -1.69 -4.15 1.75
CA ILE A 109 -1.40 -5.58 1.82
C ILE A 109 -1.03 -6.10 0.43
N ARG A 110 -1.81 -5.72 -0.58
CA ARG A 110 -1.58 -6.12 -1.96
C ARG A 110 -0.25 -5.61 -2.52
N SER A 111 0.14 -4.36 -2.22
CA SER A 111 1.44 -3.82 -2.62
C SER A 111 2.60 -4.63 -2.09
N ILE A 112 2.55 -4.98 -0.80
CA ILE A 112 3.62 -5.77 -0.17
C ILE A 112 3.62 -7.20 -0.73
N ALA A 113 2.45 -7.80 -0.92
CA ALA A 113 2.28 -9.16 -1.46
C ALA A 113 2.75 -9.30 -2.92
N ALA A 114 2.72 -8.23 -3.72
CA ALA A 114 2.96 -8.33 -5.15
C ALA A 114 4.36 -8.87 -5.53
N ASN A 115 5.37 -8.63 -4.69
CA ASN A 115 6.72 -9.16 -4.90
C ASN A 115 6.84 -10.65 -4.57
N MET A 116 5.94 -11.22 -3.76
CA MET A 116 5.94 -12.64 -3.42
C MET A 116 5.78 -13.52 -4.66
N GLY A 117 4.99 -13.06 -5.64
CA GLY A 117 4.79 -13.77 -6.89
C GLY A 117 6.05 -13.93 -7.75
N ILE A 118 7.00 -12.99 -7.63
CA ILE A 118 8.31 -13.08 -8.31
C ILE A 118 9.15 -14.20 -7.68
N ILE A 119 9.06 -14.36 -6.36
CA ILE A 119 9.77 -15.42 -5.64
C ILE A 119 9.19 -16.79 -5.98
N PHE A 120 7.88 -16.93 -6.15
CA PHE A 120 7.28 -18.19 -6.59
C PHE A 120 7.74 -18.61 -7.99
N GLN A 121 7.81 -17.65 -8.92
CA GLN A 121 8.31 -17.91 -10.28
C GLN A 121 9.82 -18.24 -10.26
N SER A 122 10.61 -17.44 -9.56
CA SER A 122 12.07 -17.61 -9.51
C SER A 122 12.48 -18.87 -8.74
N GLY A 123 11.71 -19.27 -7.72
CA GLY A 123 11.91 -20.49 -6.95
C GLY A 123 11.37 -21.77 -7.62
N GLY A 124 10.97 -21.71 -8.90
CA GLY A 124 10.50 -22.87 -9.65
C GLY A 124 9.13 -23.41 -9.20
N LYS A 125 8.30 -22.56 -8.57
CA LYS A 125 6.96 -22.91 -8.08
C LYS A 125 5.87 -21.97 -8.67
N PRO A 126 5.82 -21.70 -9.98
CA PRO A 126 4.80 -20.81 -10.57
C PRO A 126 3.37 -21.32 -10.35
N GLN A 127 3.15 -22.63 -10.20
CA GLN A 127 1.84 -23.22 -9.91
C GLN A 127 1.21 -22.70 -8.61
N TRP A 128 2.03 -22.22 -7.66
CA TRP A 128 1.54 -21.63 -6.41
C TRP A 128 0.75 -20.35 -6.64
N LEU A 129 1.12 -19.55 -7.65
CA LEU A 129 0.35 -18.36 -8.04
C LEU A 129 -1.06 -18.74 -8.48
N SER A 130 -1.16 -19.76 -9.33
CA SER A 130 -2.44 -20.24 -9.84
C SER A 130 -3.30 -20.83 -8.71
N SER A 131 -2.70 -21.60 -7.79
CA SER A 131 -3.40 -22.15 -6.63
C SER A 131 -3.94 -21.06 -5.71
N ILE A 132 -3.14 -20.03 -5.41
CA ILE A 132 -3.55 -18.89 -4.60
C ILE A 132 -4.66 -18.09 -5.30
N ALA A 133 -4.52 -17.85 -6.61
CA ALA A 133 -5.54 -17.15 -7.39
C ALA A 133 -6.86 -17.92 -7.41
N LEU A 134 -6.81 -19.25 -7.55
CA LEU A 134 -7.99 -20.10 -7.51
C LEU A 134 -8.64 -20.11 -6.13
N TRP A 135 -7.85 -20.25 -5.06
CA TRP A 135 -8.35 -20.15 -3.68
C TRP A 135 -9.03 -18.80 -3.44
N ARG A 136 -8.41 -17.70 -3.87
CA ARG A 136 -8.98 -16.36 -3.74
C ARG A 136 -10.29 -16.21 -4.51
N LEU A 137 -10.35 -16.74 -5.73
CA LEU A 137 -11.55 -16.72 -6.57
C LEU A 137 -12.70 -17.49 -5.92
N ILE A 138 -12.45 -18.70 -5.43
CA ILE A 138 -13.44 -19.53 -4.74
C ILE A 138 -13.93 -18.83 -3.47
N THR A 139 -13.00 -18.37 -2.62
CA THR A 139 -13.32 -17.71 -1.34
C THR A 139 -14.14 -16.44 -1.57
N MET A 140 -13.75 -15.61 -2.55
CA MET A 140 -14.51 -14.41 -2.90
C MET A 140 -15.91 -14.75 -3.39
N THR A 141 -16.03 -15.66 -4.34
CA THR A 141 -17.32 -16.00 -4.93
C THR A 141 -18.28 -16.60 -3.88
N ALA A 142 -17.77 -17.45 -2.98
CA ALA A 142 -18.56 -18.06 -1.92
C ALA A 142 -19.02 -17.05 -0.85
N LEU A 143 -18.17 -16.10 -0.49
CA LEU A 143 -18.43 -15.17 0.63
C LEU A 143 -18.98 -13.81 0.22
N LEU A 144 -18.97 -13.45 -1.08
CA LEU A 144 -19.49 -12.17 -1.56
C LEU A 144 -20.97 -11.99 -1.25
N TYR A 145 -21.79 -13.00 -1.51
CA TYR A 145 -23.23 -12.94 -1.22
C TYR A 145 -23.54 -12.67 0.27
N PRO A 146 -23.03 -13.47 1.24
CA PRO A 146 -23.27 -13.18 2.65
C PRO A 146 -22.66 -11.85 3.10
N ALA A 147 -21.50 -11.45 2.57
CA ALA A 147 -20.89 -10.15 2.89
C ALA A 147 -21.77 -8.97 2.45
N ILE A 148 -22.35 -9.03 1.25
CA ILE A 148 -23.28 -8.01 0.75
C ILE A 148 -24.55 -7.98 1.59
N ARG A 149 -25.10 -9.14 1.96
CA ARG A 149 -26.31 -9.21 2.80
C ARG A 149 -26.08 -8.67 4.21
N TRP A 150 -24.88 -8.84 4.75
CA TRP A 150 -24.52 -8.38 6.09
C TRP A 150 -24.25 -6.87 6.15
N GLY A 151 -23.45 -6.34 5.23
CA GLY A 151 -22.92 -4.96 5.33
C GLY A 151 -22.95 -4.16 4.04
N GLY A 152 -23.65 -4.64 3.01
CA GLY A 152 -23.70 -3.99 1.69
C GLY A 152 -22.31 -3.75 1.13
N LEU A 153 -22.04 -2.51 0.73
CA LEU A 153 -20.75 -2.10 0.16
C LEU A 153 -19.58 -2.24 1.15
N ILE A 154 -19.81 -1.90 2.42
CA ILE A 154 -18.78 -2.02 3.47
C ILE A 154 -18.44 -3.50 3.70
N GLY A 155 -19.45 -4.37 3.69
CA GLY A 155 -19.26 -5.83 3.81
C GLY A 155 -18.32 -6.38 2.73
N VAL A 156 -18.48 -5.94 1.47
CA VAL A 156 -17.57 -6.30 0.36
C VAL A 156 -16.15 -5.82 0.63
N CYS A 157 -15.98 -4.57 1.08
CA CYS A 157 -14.65 -4.01 1.36
C CYS A 157 -13.94 -4.78 2.50
N VAL A 158 -14.68 -5.09 3.57
CA VAL A 158 -14.15 -5.88 4.70
C VAL A 158 -13.77 -7.28 4.25
N LEU A 159 -14.61 -7.94 3.46
CA LEU A 159 -14.30 -9.25 2.88
C LEU A 159 -13.01 -9.18 2.04
N SER A 160 -12.86 -8.15 1.20
CA SER A 160 -11.66 -7.92 0.39
C SER A 160 -10.39 -7.82 1.24
N VAL A 161 -10.43 -7.06 2.34
CA VAL A 161 -9.31 -6.97 3.29
C VAL A 161 -9.06 -8.31 3.98
N ALA A 162 -10.09 -8.98 4.48
CA ALA A 162 -9.95 -10.25 5.19
C ALA A 162 -9.30 -11.33 4.31
N VAL A 163 -9.76 -11.47 3.07
CA VAL A 163 -9.17 -12.41 2.10
C VAL A 163 -7.74 -12.00 1.76
N ALA A 164 -7.43 -10.70 1.63
CA ALA A 164 -6.06 -10.25 1.39
C ALA A 164 -5.11 -10.55 2.55
N ILE A 165 -5.56 -10.44 3.81
CA ILE A 165 -4.77 -10.81 5.00
C ILE A 165 -4.42 -12.30 4.95
N VAL A 166 -5.40 -13.16 4.66
CA VAL A 166 -5.19 -14.61 4.58
C VAL A 166 -4.29 -14.96 3.40
N ASP A 167 -4.51 -14.35 2.23
CA ASP A 167 -3.66 -14.49 1.03
C ASP A 167 -2.21 -14.12 1.36
N PHE A 168 -1.99 -12.98 2.02
CA PHE A 168 -0.67 -12.54 2.46
C PHE A 168 -0.03 -13.53 3.44
N ALA A 169 -0.77 -14.05 4.42
CA ALA A 169 -0.24 -15.00 5.40
C ALA A 169 0.18 -16.32 4.74
N ILE A 170 -0.65 -16.87 3.85
CA ILE A 170 -0.35 -18.08 3.07
C ILE A 170 0.87 -17.82 2.19
N SER A 171 0.86 -16.73 1.43
CA SER A 171 1.94 -16.37 0.51
C SER A 171 3.26 -16.13 1.24
N ALA A 172 3.25 -15.44 2.39
CA ALA A 172 4.44 -15.21 3.22
C ALA A 172 5.01 -16.52 3.75
N HIS A 173 4.15 -17.46 4.19
CA HIS A 173 4.59 -18.78 4.63
C HIS A 173 5.27 -19.56 3.48
N MET A 174 4.70 -19.49 2.29
CA MET A 174 5.24 -20.15 1.09
C MET A 174 6.56 -19.51 0.65
N VAL A 175 6.66 -18.18 0.67
CA VAL A 175 7.93 -17.47 0.41
C VAL A 175 8.99 -17.89 1.42
N ASN A 176 8.66 -17.94 2.70
CA ASN A 176 9.60 -18.32 3.76
C ASN A 176 10.19 -19.72 3.56
N LYS A 177 9.44 -20.65 2.94
CA LYS A 177 9.94 -21.97 2.56
C LYS A 177 10.96 -21.93 1.43
N ILE A 178 10.86 -20.97 0.50
CA ILE A 178 11.79 -20.83 -0.64
C ILE A 178 13.06 -20.07 -0.23
N VAL A 179 12.90 -18.96 0.51
CA VAL A 179 14.03 -18.09 0.88
C VAL A 179 14.60 -18.36 2.27
N GLU A 180 14.12 -19.40 2.96
CA GLU A 180 14.55 -19.79 4.31
C GLU A 180 14.52 -18.60 5.30
N ALA A 181 13.39 -17.89 5.29
CA ALA A 181 13.19 -16.70 6.11
C ALA A 181 12.26 -16.96 7.30
N ARG A 182 12.40 -16.14 8.35
CA ARG A 182 11.49 -16.15 9.50
C ARG A 182 10.37 -15.12 9.32
N SER A 183 9.15 -15.46 9.72
CA SER A 183 8.01 -14.53 9.70
C SER A 183 8.24 -13.27 10.55
N ALA A 184 9.06 -13.36 11.60
CA ALA A 184 9.46 -12.20 12.41
C ALA A 184 10.21 -11.12 11.61
N THR A 185 10.82 -11.47 10.47
CA THR A 185 11.52 -10.52 9.60
C THR A 185 10.56 -9.50 9.00
N TYR A 186 9.34 -9.93 8.64
CA TYR A 186 8.31 -9.04 8.10
C TYR A 186 7.89 -8.00 9.13
N VAL A 187 7.63 -8.43 10.36
CA VAL A 187 7.23 -7.53 11.46
C VAL A 187 8.34 -6.53 11.74
N ARG A 188 9.59 -7.00 11.92
CA ARG A 188 10.73 -6.10 12.19
C ARG A 188 10.96 -5.06 11.09
N LEU A 189 10.64 -5.39 9.84
CA LEU A 189 10.79 -4.50 8.70
C LEU A 189 9.61 -3.52 8.55
N LEU A 190 8.37 -4.00 8.71
CA LEU A 190 7.17 -3.21 8.48
C LEU A 190 6.77 -2.33 9.67
N THR A 191 7.01 -2.77 10.91
CA THR A 191 6.65 -2.02 12.12
C THR A 191 7.24 -0.61 12.18
N PRO A 192 8.55 -0.37 11.98
CA PRO A 192 9.08 1.00 12.03
C PRO A 192 8.45 1.91 10.97
N LEU A 193 8.25 1.39 9.75
CA LEU A 193 7.60 2.13 8.67
C LEU A 193 6.16 2.51 9.02
N PHE A 194 5.42 1.56 9.59
CA PHE A 194 4.06 1.82 10.08
C PHE A 194 4.05 2.91 11.16
N VAL A 195 4.95 2.84 12.15
CA VAL A 195 5.05 3.84 13.22
C VAL A 195 5.41 5.21 12.66
N TYR A 196 6.38 5.32 11.75
CA TYR A 196 6.76 6.61 11.17
C TYR A 196 5.63 7.22 10.35
N SER A 197 4.93 6.40 9.55
CA SER A 197 3.77 6.84 8.79
C SER A 197 2.62 7.28 9.70
N LEU A 198 2.39 6.58 10.81
CA LEU A 198 1.35 6.91 11.78
C LEU A 198 1.66 8.22 12.53
N VAL A 199 2.90 8.40 12.97
CA VAL A 199 3.35 9.63 13.63
C VAL A 199 3.25 10.82 12.67
N ALA A 200 3.72 10.66 11.43
CA ALA A 200 3.64 11.71 10.43
C ALA A 200 2.19 12.10 10.11
N ALA A 201 1.31 11.11 9.90
CA ALA A 201 -0.12 11.34 9.67
C ALA A 201 -0.80 12.00 10.88
N GLY A 202 -0.49 11.57 12.11
CA GLY A 202 -1.04 12.15 13.33
C GLY A 202 -0.63 13.61 13.52
N ILE A 203 0.65 13.95 13.27
CA ILE A 203 1.14 15.34 13.33
C ILE A 203 0.49 16.18 12.24
N GLY A 204 0.39 15.66 11.01
CA GLY A 204 -0.27 16.34 9.91
C GLY A 204 -1.74 16.63 10.20
N TYR A 205 -2.47 15.64 10.73
CA TYR A 205 -3.88 15.79 11.10
C TYR A 205 -4.05 16.80 12.24
N GLY A 206 -3.20 16.75 13.27
CA GLY A 206 -3.20 17.76 14.33
C GLY A 206 -2.97 19.18 13.80
N ALA A 207 -2.02 19.34 12.87
CA ALA A 207 -1.76 20.62 12.21
C ALA A 207 -2.96 21.11 11.38
N GLU A 208 -3.64 20.21 10.66
CA GLU A 208 -4.86 20.53 9.93
C GLU A 208 -5.95 21.08 10.86
N GLN A 209 -6.21 20.41 11.97
CA GLN A 209 -7.22 20.84 12.95
C GLN A 209 -6.90 22.22 13.54
N VAL A 210 -5.62 22.49 13.82
CA VAL A 210 -5.18 23.82 14.27
C VAL A 210 -5.40 24.87 13.17
N LEU A 211 -5.02 24.59 11.92
CA LEU A 211 -5.20 25.54 10.81
C LEU A 211 -6.69 25.85 10.55
N LEU A 212 -7.56 24.85 10.63
CA LEU A 212 -9.01 25.03 10.54
C LEU A 212 -9.55 25.87 11.69
N SER A 213 -9.04 25.69 12.93
CA SER A 213 -9.42 26.52 14.08
C SER A 213 -9.01 27.99 13.93
N LEU A 214 -7.97 28.26 13.14
CA LEU A 214 -7.52 29.61 12.78
C LEU A 214 -8.27 30.20 11.57
N ASN A 215 -9.38 29.58 11.15
CA ASN A 215 -10.20 29.98 10.01
C ASN A 215 -9.44 29.97 8.67
N THR A 216 -8.44 29.08 8.54
CA THR A 216 -7.78 28.84 7.25
C THR A 216 -8.73 28.12 6.30
N TRP A 217 -8.67 28.47 5.02
CA TRP A 217 -9.36 27.78 3.94
C TRP A 217 -9.04 26.28 3.96
N ALA A 218 -10.09 25.44 3.99
CA ALA A 218 -9.96 23.99 4.21
C ALA A 218 -9.02 23.31 3.20
N VAL A 219 -9.04 23.76 1.94
CA VAL A 219 -8.14 23.27 0.90
C VAL A 219 -6.66 23.53 1.24
N ALA A 220 -6.32 24.69 1.80
CA ALA A 220 -4.95 24.94 2.25
C ALA A 220 -4.59 24.24 3.53
N ALA A 221 -5.53 24.12 4.48
CA ALA A 221 -5.28 23.34 5.69
C ALA A 221 -4.87 21.90 5.32
N LEU A 222 -5.62 21.28 4.40
CA LEU A 222 -5.32 19.94 3.89
C LEU A 222 -4.00 19.89 3.10
N ALA A 223 -3.73 20.89 2.25
CA ALA A 223 -2.47 20.94 1.49
C ALA A 223 -1.24 21.10 2.39
N ILE A 224 -1.31 21.98 3.39
CA ILE A 224 -0.25 22.20 4.37
C ILE A 224 -0.05 20.95 5.22
N ALA A 225 -1.13 20.30 5.67
CA ALA A 225 -1.07 19.02 6.37
C ALA A 225 -0.34 17.97 5.53
N GLY A 226 -0.66 17.85 4.24
CA GLY A 226 0.05 16.95 3.32
C GLY A 226 1.55 17.23 3.23
N VAL A 227 1.95 18.50 3.14
CA VAL A 227 3.37 18.90 3.14
C VAL A 227 4.05 18.52 4.47
N ILE A 228 3.39 18.76 5.60
CA ILE A 228 3.89 18.39 6.93
C ILE A 228 4.07 16.88 7.04
N VAL A 229 3.10 16.07 6.58
CA VAL A 229 3.23 14.61 6.60
C VAL A 229 4.46 14.16 5.83
N VAL A 230 4.65 14.67 4.60
CA VAL A 230 5.81 14.30 3.77
C VAL A 230 7.13 14.73 4.43
N ALA A 231 7.18 15.94 4.99
CA ALA A 231 8.36 16.46 5.66
C ALA A 231 8.71 15.65 6.91
N VAL A 232 7.74 15.39 7.80
CA VAL A 232 7.93 14.62 9.03
C VAL A 232 8.31 13.18 8.71
N TYR A 233 7.62 12.54 7.76
CA TYR A 233 7.94 11.18 7.34
C TYR A 233 9.36 11.09 6.76
N GLY A 234 9.74 12.03 5.89
CA GLY A 234 11.08 12.11 5.32
C GLY A 234 12.17 12.32 6.38
N LEU A 235 11.92 13.17 7.38
CA LEU A 235 12.85 13.41 8.49
C LEU A 235 13.02 12.15 9.38
N LEU A 236 11.92 11.47 9.70
CA LEU A 236 11.97 10.22 10.48
C LEU A 236 12.75 9.12 9.75
N LEU A 237 12.51 8.97 8.45
CA LEU A 237 13.27 8.06 7.60
C LEU A 237 14.75 8.44 7.54
N TRP A 238 15.07 9.72 7.33
CA TRP A 238 16.46 10.18 7.27
C TRP A 238 17.24 9.88 8.56
N TRP A 239 16.59 10.01 9.72
CA TRP A 239 17.23 9.80 11.01
C TRP A 239 17.45 8.33 11.34
N ARG A 240 16.49 7.46 10.99
CA ARG A 240 16.45 6.06 11.44
C ARG A 240 16.85 5.05 10.37
N ASP A 241 16.68 5.36 9.10
CA ASP A 241 16.96 4.43 8.01
C ASP A 241 18.32 4.75 7.37
N GLN A 242 19.31 3.92 7.69
CA GLN A 242 20.66 4.06 7.17
C GLN A 242 20.73 3.88 5.65
N GLN A 243 19.85 3.08 5.04
CA GLN A 243 19.82 2.93 3.58
C GLN A 243 19.34 4.21 2.90
N VAL A 244 18.25 4.79 3.38
CA VAL A 244 17.70 6.05 2.85
C VAL A 244 18.71 7.19 2.96
N ARG A 245 19.40 7.30 4.11
CA ARG A 245 20.45 8.30 4.32
C ARG A 245 21.63 8.13 3.34
N THR A 246 22.01 6.89 3.04
CA THR A 246 23.15 6.62 2.14
C THR A 246 22.79 6.92 0.68
N GLU A 247 21.58 6.57 0.24
CA GLU A 247 21.09 6.90 -1.11
C GLU A 247 20.87 8.41 -1.27
N GLY A 248 20.28 9.07 -0.26
CA GLY A 248 20.03 10.51 -0.26
C GLY A 248 21.31 11.34 -0.30
N THR A 249 22.33 10.95 0.44
CA THR A 249 23.64 11.63 0.40
C THR A 249 24.33 11.50 -0.95
N LYS A 250 24.26 10.33 -1.61
CA LYS A 250 24.78 10.15 -2.99
C LYS A 250 24.07 11.07 -3.99
N LEU A 251 22.74 11.18 -3.91
CA LEU A 251 21.95 12.08 -4.76
C LEU A 251 22.31 13.55 -4.54
N LEU A 252 22.48 13.98 -3.29
CA LEU A 252 22.89 15.35 -2.96
C LEU A 252 24.29 15.67 -3.50
N VAL A 253 25.23 14.74 -3.38
CA VAL A 253 26.58 14.88 -3.95
C VAL A 253 26.52 14.95 -5.48
N TRP A 254 25.72 14.11 -6.13
CA TRP A 254 25.52 14.16 -7.57
C TRP A 254 24.88 15.49 -8.03
N LEU A 255 23.87 16.00 -7.33
CA LEU A 255 23.23 17.29 -7.61
C LEU A 255 24.21 18.46 -7.45
N LYS A 256 25.07 18.41 -6.43
CA LYS A 256 26.13 19.40 -6.22
C LYS A 256 27.15 19.37 -7.37
N ASN A 257 27.56 18.18 -7.78
CA ASN A 257 28.54 18.00 -8.86
C ASN A 257 27.97 18.37 -10.25
N SER A 258 26.70 18.04 -10.53
CA SER A 258 26.03 18.40 -11.79
C SER A 258 25.74 19.90 -11.92
N ARG A 259 25.51 20.61 -10.81
CA ARG A 259 25.47 22.08 -10.81
C ARG A 259 26.84 22.71 -11.08
N SER A 260 27.93 22.11 -10.59
CA SER A 260 29.29 22.60 -10.85
C SER A 260 29.79 22.38 -12.29
N GLN A 261 29.18 21.46 -13.04
CA GLN A 261 29.53 21.23 -14.46
C GLN A 261 28.73 22.11 -15.44
N ARG A 262 27.72 22.84 -14.96
CA ARG A 262 26.89 23.75 -15.76
C ARG A 262 27.20 25.24 -15.52
N ALA A 263 28.09 25.54 -14.57
CA ALA A 263 28.61 26.88 -14.28
C ALA A 263 30.03 26.98 -14.86
#